data_AF-A0A6A5KPV9-F1
#
_entry.id   AF-A0A6A5KPV9-F1
#
_cell.length_a   1.000
_cell.length_b   1.000
_cell.length_c   1.000
_cell.angle_alpha   90.00
_cell.angle_beta   90.00
_cell.angle_gamma   90.00
#
_symmetry.space_group_name_H-M   'P 1'
#
loop_
_entity.id
_entity.type
_entity.pdbx_description
1 polymer ?
#
loop_
_entity_poly.entity_id
_entity_poly.type
_entity_poly.pdbx_seq_one_letter_code
_entity_poly.pdbx_strand_id
1 'polypeptide(L)'
;MDARDTLVGPFYNPARNTAASPYQSVNDLRRWFWHKFPRKRMNEAVFDFYGTWGIGWALQDLGVSPYSDEYEGGKNEVFAVDHSDPNGDVIVDDQWYKVDGKGYRATGASYTFSINWEEGVIMGMNRQSPRYAKDERTPPVARDQLPGLSQFSDVAWIIWEGVVKANRGDVKKLRYFVSLSIVNKETKAVILRALNARPGLYPGVTFDRQSPEMGALLGTPNVQGFAYFLIQHKEQLGNMYISKLQVFHGETEREHPCIIMHVEQPSDQKVEVERRDEGTNIIRVHTVRAML
;
A
#
# COMPACT_ATOMS: atom_id res chain seq x y z
N MET A 1 -14.36 -0.47 8.00
CA MET A 1 -13.76 -0.48 9.35
C MET A 1 -14.01 0.92 9.87
N ASP A 2 -15.10 1.12 10.58
CA ASP A 2 -15.60 2.46 10.94
C ASP A 2 -15.08 2.90 12.32
N ALA A 3 -13.80 2.59 12.57
CA ALA A 3 -13.18 2.86 13.86
C ALA A 3 -12.69 4.31 13.89
N ARG A 4 -13.19 5.08 14.86
CA ARG A 4 -12.66 6.41 15.20
C ARG A 4 -11.15 6.32 15.45
N ASP A 5 -10.37 7.27 14.95
CA ASP A 5 -8.90 7.20 14.97
C ASP A 5 -8.29 7.09 16.37
N THR A 6 -9.00 7.62 17.37
CA THR A 6 -8.64 7.50 18.80
C THR A 6 -8.69 6.05 19.32
N LEU A 7 -9.48 5.17 18.70
CA LEU A 7 -9.57 3.76 19.09
C LEU A 7 -8.43 2.90 18.50
N VAL A 8 -7.80 3.36 17.42
CA VAL A 8 -6.73 2.60 16.73
C VAL A 8 -5.34 3.03 17.21
N GLY A 9 -5.16 4.29 17.61
CA GLY A 9 -3.89 4.83 18.14
C GLY A 9 -3.20 3.96 19.22
N PRO A 10 -3.92 3.42 20.21
CA PRO A 10 -3.31 2.60 21.27
C PRO A 10 -2.65 1.29 20.79
N PHE A 11 -3.00 0.80 19.60
CA PHE A 11 -2.43 -0.44 19.04
C PHE A 11 -1.10 -0.23 18.30
N TYR A 12 -0.65 1.02 18.15
CA TYR A 12 0.68 1.31 17.61
C TYR A 12 1.77 1.02 18.65
N ASN A 13 3.01 0.82 18.19
CA ASN A 13 4.17 0.70 19.06
C ASN A 13 5.25 1.74 18.67
N PRO A 14 5.50 2.76 19.51
CA PRO A 14 4.82 3.05 20.78
C PRO A 14 3.35 3.44 20.57
N ALA A 15 2.53 3.26 21.61
CA ALA A 15 1.11 3.63 21.59
C ALA A 15 0.94 5.13 21.29
N ARG A 16 -0.10 5.47 20.53
CA ARG A 16 -0.40 6.84 20.10
C ARG A 16 -1.82 7.23 20.50
N ASN A 17 -2.07 8.52 20.66
CA ASN A 17 -3.43 9.03 20.91
C ASN A 17 -4.27 9.12 19.61
N THR A 18 -3.64 8.91 18.45
CA THR A 18 -4.27 8.96 17.13
C THR A 18 -3.67 7.88 16.23
N ALA A 19 -4.46 7.44 15.26
CA ALA A 19 -3.98 6.60 14.17
C ALA A 19 -3.23 7.40 13.09
N ALA A 20 -3.42 8.72 13.04
CA ALA A 20 -2.82 9.58 12.02
C ALA A 20 -1.29 9.48 12.03
N SER A 21 -0.70 9.45 10.83
CA SER A 21 0.76 9.47 10.72
C SER A 21 1.31 10.84 11.11
N PRO A 22 2.41 10.91 11.90
CA PRO A 22 3.14 12.16 12.12
C PRO A 22 4.00 12.56 10.91
N TYR A 23 4.09 11.71 9.87
CA TYR A 23 4.91 11.94 8.68
C TYR A 23 4.01 12.25 7.48
N GLN A 24 4.21 13.41 6.86
CA GLN A 24 3.28 13.93 5.85
C GLN A 24 3.99 14.49 4.62
N SER A 25 5.32 14.60 4.63
CA SER A 25 6.04 15.33 3.58
C SER A 25 7.39 14.73 3.20
N VAL A 26 7.90 15.14 2.04
CA VAL A 26 9.27 14.81 1.59
C VAL A 26 10.33 15.31 2.58
N ASN A 27 10.04 16.35 3.37
CA ASN A 27 10.94 16.79 4.42
C ASN A 27 11.06 15.76 5.54
N ASP A 28 10.00 15.02 5.84
CA ASP A 28 10.05 13.92 6.81
C ASP A 28 10.92 12.77 6.30
N LEU A 29 10.81 12.42 5.01
CA LEU A 29 11.70 11.45 4.37
C LEU A 29 13.17 11.87 4.51
N ARG A 30 13.49 13.12 4.14
CA ARG A 30 14.87 13.66 4.24
C ARG A 30 15.36 13.68 5.68
N ARG A 31 14.53 14.12 6.62
CA ARG A 31 14.85 14.16 8.06
C ARG A 31 15.21 12.78 8.58
N TRP A 32 14.51 11.74 8.13
CA TRP A 32 14.76 10.34 8.50
C TRP A 32 15.64 9.59 7.50
N PHE A 33 16.48 10.30 6.74
CA PHE A 33 17.52 9.74 5.88
C PHE A 33 17.02 8.75 4.82
N TRP A 34 15.82 9.00 4.30
CA TRP A 34 15.30 8.32 3.11
C TRP A 34 15.67 9.12 1.86
N HIS A 35 16.36 8.45 0.93
CA HIS A 35 16.81 9.02 -0.32
C HIS A 35 16.11 8.32 -1.49
N LYS A 36 15.72 9.09 -2.51
CA LYS A 36 15.31 8.48 -3.77
C LYS A 36 16.50 7.76 -4.37
N PHE A 37 16.34 6.49 -4.69
CA PHE A 37 17.35 5.74 -5.43
C PHE A 37 17.41 6.25 -6.87
N PRO A 38 18.59 6.44 -7.47
CA PRO A 38 18.67 7.03 -8.81
C PRO A 38 18.05 6.10 -9.84
N ARG A 39 17.04 6.59 -10.57
CA ARG A 39 16.30 5.81 -11.58
C ARG A 39 17.22 5.11 -12.59
N LYS A 40 18.25 5.81 -13.07
CA LYS A 40 19.25 5.28 -14.02
C LYS A 40 20.07 4.09 -13.50
N ARG A 41 20.02 3.82 -12.19
CA ARG A 41 20.70 2.69 -11.54
C ARG A 41 19.72 1.56 -11.19
N MET A 42 18.42 1.75 -11.44
CA MET A 42 17.42 0.70 -11.23
C MET A 42 17.60 -0.38 -12.28
N ASN A 43 17.42 -1.63 -11.88
CA ASN A 43 17.46 -2.76 -12.81
C ASN A 43 16.26 -2.66 -13.77
N GLU A 44 16.50 -2.72 -15.08
CA GLU A 44 15.46 -2.62 -16.12
C GLU A 44 14.31 -3.63 -15.92
N ALA A 45 14.59 -4.80 -15.34
CA ALA A 45 13.59 -5.81 -15.02
C ALA A 45 12.44 -5.30 -14.13
N VAL A 46 12.70 -4.32 -13.24
CA VAL A 46 11.64 -3.79 -12.37
C VAL A 46 10.52 -3.08 -13.15
N PHE A 47 10.81 -2.64 -14.38
CA PHE A 47 9.87 -1.96 -15.27
C PHE A 47 9.05 -2.91 -16.14
N ASP A 48 9.44 -4.18 -16.23
CA ASP A 48 8.78 -5.20 -17.06
C ASP A 48 7.67 -5.93 -16.28
N PHE A 49 6.43 -5.49 -16.50
CA PHE A 49 5.28 -6.01 -15.78
C PHE A 49 4.76 -7.34 -16.34
N TYR A 50 5.16 -7.74 -17.55
CA TYR A 50 4.78 -9.03 -18.11
C TYR A 50 5.81 -10.11 -17.76
N GLY A 51 7.08 -9.90 -18.08
CA GLY A 51 8.10 -10.93 -17.90
C GLY A 51 8.59 -11.04 -16.46
N THR A 52 8.91 -9.91 -15.81
CA THR A 52 9.49 -9.94 -14.45
C THR A 52 8.44 -10.17 -13.37
N TRP A 53 7.31 -9.47 -13.45
CA TRP A 53 6.27 -9.53 -12.41
C TRP A 53 5.10 -10.45 -12.75
N GLY A 54 4.88 -10.79 -14.03
CA GLY A 54 3.77 -11.63 -14.47
C GLY A 54 2.39 -11.04 -14.17
N ILE A 55 2.27 -9.70 -14.12
CA ILE A 55 1.06 -8.98 -13.70
C ILE A 55 0.36 -8.27 -14.86
N GLY A 56 1.02 -8.13 -16.01
CA GLY A 56 0.51 -7.35 -17.15
C GLY A 56 -0.92 -7.72 -17.57
N TRP A 57 -1.23 -9.01 -17.72
CA TRP A 57 -2.58 -9.46 -18.09
C TRP A 57 -3.63 -9.17 -17.01
N ALA A 58 -3.29 -9.35 -15.74
CA ALA A 58 -4.18 -8.99 -14.64
C ALA A 58 -4.48 -7.48 -14.62
N LEU A 59 -3.50 -6.63 -14.95
CA LEU A 59 -3.72 -5.18 -15.07
C LEU A 59 -4.65 -4.83 -16.24
N GLN A 60 -4.48 -5.48 -17.40
CA GLN A 60 -5.39 -5.31 -18.53
C GLN A 60 -6.84 -5.67 -18.14
N ASP A 61 -7.04 -6.81 -17.50
CA ASP A 61 -8.37 -7.29 -17.08
C ASP A 61 -9.00 -6.39 -16.01
N LEU A 62 -8.19 -5.75 -15.16
CA LEU A 62 -8.65 -4.72 -14.22
C LEU A 62 -9.00 -3.38 -14.88
N GLY A 63 -8.71 -3.22 -16.18
CA GLY A 63 -8.91 -1.99 -16.94
C GLY A 63 -7.95 -0.88 -16.53
N VAL A 64 -6.69 -1.23 -16.22
CA VAL A 64 -5.61 -0.27 -15.91
C VAL A 64 -4.39 -0.53 -16.78
N SER A 65 -3.53 0.47 -16.94
CA SER A 65 -2.34 0.40 -17.77
C SER A 65 -1.43 -0.76 -17.30
N PRO A 66 -1.07 -1.70 -18.20
CA PRO A 66 -0.21 -2.81 -17.87
C PRO A 66 1.29 -2.48 -18.07
N TYR A 67 1.62 -1.23 -18.40
CA TYR A 67 2.97 -0.80 -18.73
C TYR A 67 3.51 0.22 -17.73
N SER A 68 4.80 0.13 -17.45
CA SER A 68 5.53 1.19 -16.75
C SER A 68 5.78 2.39 -17.65
N ASP A 69 6.14 3.51 -17.03
CA ASP A 69 6.46 4.78 -17.68
C ASP A 69 7.74 4.76 -18.57
N GLU A 70 8.45 3.64 -18.65
CA GLU A 70 9.52 3.41 -19.66
C GLU A 70 8.98 3.06 -21.05
N TYR A 71 7.74 2.56 -21.13
CA TYR A 71 7.11 2.19 -22.40
C TYR A 71 6.14 3.29 -22.85
N GLU A 72 6.00 3.46 -24.16
CA GLU A 72 5.11 4.46 -24.74
C GLU A 72 3.67 4.26 -24.25
N GLY A 73 3.08 5.32 -23.67
CA GLY A 73 1.73 5.29 -23.12
C GLY A 73 1.58 4.55 -21.78
N GLY A 74 2.68 4.06 -21.19
CA GLY A 74 2.66 3.47 -19.85
C GLY A 74 2.38 4.51 -18.76
N LYS A 75 1.56 4.13 -17.78
CA LYS A 75 1.08 5.04 -16.72
C LYS A 75 1.58 4.71 -15.32
N ASN A 76 2.37 3.64 -15.18
CA ASN A 76 2.89 3.23 -13.88
C ASN A 76 4.31 3.77 -13.69
N GLU A 77 4.45 4.87 -12.96
CA GLU A 77 5.74 5.43 -12.58
C GLU A 77 6.37 4.59 -11.46
N VAL A 78 7.58 4.07 -11.68
CA VAL A 78 8.28 3.24 -10.68
C VAL A 78 9.20 4.10 -9.81
N PHE A 79 9.06 3.94 -8.49
CA PHE A 79 9.84 4.61 -7.47
C PHE A 79 10.69 3.60 -6.70
N ALA A 80 11.90 4.01 -6.35
CA ALA A 80 12.73 3.34 -5.37
C ALA A 80 13.23 4.38 -4.34
N VAL A 81 13.10 4.05 -3.06
CA VAL A 81 13.53 4.90 -1.94
C VAL A 81 14.29 4.04 -0.94
N ASP A 82 15.51 4.45 -0.64
CA ASP A 82 16.43 3.72 0.21
C ASP A 82 16.73 4.51 1.48
N HIS A 83 16.85 3.80 2.60
CA HIS A 83 17.33 4.34 3.86
C HIS A 83 18.86 4.27 3.92
N SER A 84 19.47 4.91 2.93
CA SER A 84 20.89 5.13 2.71
C SER A 84 21.03 6.19 1.63
N ASP A 85 22.08 6.99 1.67
CA ASP A 85 22.44 7.85 0.56
C ASP A 85 23.14 7.02 -0.54
N PRO A 86 22.49 6.79 -1.69
CA PRO A 86 23.09 6.01 -2.78
C PRO A 86 24.26 6.75 -3.45
N ASN A 87 24.42 8.05 -3.21
CA ASN A 87 25.50 8.88 -3.74
C ASN A 87 26.49 9.30 -2.65
N GLY A 88 26.37 8.76 -1.42
CA GLY A 88 27.28 9.06 -0.33
C GLY A 88 28.68 8.50 -0.60
N ASP A 89 29.70 9.15 -0.02
CA ASP A 89 31.11 8.79 -0.20
C ASP A 89 31.51 7.49 0.52
N VAL A 90 30.64 6.96 1.37
CA VAL A 90 30.87 5.75 2.18
C VAL A 90 29.77 4.72 1.95
N ILE A 91 30.12 3.44 2.15
CA ILE A 91 29.18 2.33 2.07
C ILE A 91 28.09 2.47 3.15
N VAL A 92 26.94 1.82 2.95
CA VAL A 92 25.79 1.91 3.86
C VAL A 92 26.12 1.63 5.32
N ASP A 93 27.05 0.71 5.58
CA ASP A 93 27.48 0.35 6.94
C ASP A 93 28.10 1.55 7.70
N ASP A 94 28.73 2.47 6.98
CA ASP A 94 29.43 3.63 7.55
C ASP A 94 28.60 4.92 7.44
N GLN A 95 27.37 4.86 6.95
CA GLN A 95 26.51 6.03 6.83
C GLN A 95 25.76 6.34 8.13
N TRP A 96 25.88 7.59 8.57
CA TRP A 96 25.24 8.14 9.77
C TRP A 96 24.47 9.41 9.47
N TYR A 97 23.40 9.64 10.23
CA TYR A 97 22.62 10.88 10.19
C TYR A 97 22.16 11.27 11.59
N LYS A 98 21.65 12.49 11.75
CA LYS A 98 21.20 13.03 13.04
C LYS A 98 19.75 13.49 12.96
N VAL A 99 18.99 13.15 13.98
CA VAL A 99 17.63 13.68 14.22
C VAL A 99 17.58 14.14 15.67
N ASP A 100 17.25 15.42 15.88
CA ASP A 100 17.17 16.04 17.22
C ASP A 100 18.41 15.80 18.10
N GLY A 101 19.60 15.93 17.50
CA GLY A 101 20.88 15.75 18.20
C GLY A 101 21.28 14.30 18.45
N LYS A 102 20.38 13.32 18.27
CA LYS A 102 20.69 11.89 18.36
C LYS A 102 21.21 11.37 17.01
N GLY A 103 22.30 10.60 17.06
CA GLY A 103 22.85 9.90 15.90
C GLY A 103 22.14 8.58 15.60
N TYR A 104 21.91 8.33 14.32
CA TYR A 104 21.28 7.12 13.78
C TYR A 104 22.15 6.59 12.63
N ARG A 105 22.08 5.27 12.38
CA ARG A 105 22.75 4.62 11.25
C ARG A 105 21.79 4.38 10.11
N ALA A 106 22.30 4.48 8.89
CA ALA A 106 21.59 3.99 7.73
C ALA A 106 21.37 2.47 7.86
N THR A 107 20.12 2.05 7.70
CA THR A 107 19.76 0.62 7.69
C THR A 107 19.92 -0.02 6.31
N GLY A 108 19.94 0.78 5.24
CA GLY A 108 19.82 0.34 3.84
C GLY A 108 18.57 -0.48 3.55
N ALA A 109 17.49 -0.21 4.29
CA ALA A 109 16.14 -0.59 3.88
C ALA A 109 15.81 -0.02 2.50
N SER A 110 14.98 -0.72 1.74
CA SER A 110 14.61 -0.31 0.39
C SER A 110 13.13 -0.57 0.13
N TYR A 111 12.47 0.45 -0.41
CA TYR A 111 11.10 0.41 -0.88
C TYR A 111 11.07 0.66 -2.38
N THR A 112 10.69 -0.35 -3.15
CA THR A 112 10.42 -0.24 -4.60
C THR A 112 8.96 -0.51 -4.86
N PHE A 113 8.30 0.39 -5.58
CA PHE A 113 6.88 0.31 -5.87
C PHE A 113 6.52 1.20 -7.06
N SER A 114 5.41 0.92 -7.73
CA SER A 114 4.88 1.79 -8.77
C SER A 114 3.65 2.55 -8.31
N ILE A 115 3.42 3.70 -8.95
CA ILE A 115 2.21 4.51 -8.81
C ILE A 115 1.63 4.78 -10.19
N ASN A 116 0.34 4.56 -10.33
CA ASN A 116 -0.49 5.07 -11.41
C ASN A 116 -1.55 5.97 -10.79
N TRP A 117 -1.27 7.26 -10.75
CA TRP A 117 -2.12 8.26 -10.09
C TRP A 117 -3.43 8.50 -10.85
N GLU A 118 -3.41 8.33 -12.16
CA GLU A 118 -4.56 8.57 -13.05
C GLU A 118 -5.63 7.49 -12.87
N GLU A 119 -5.21 6.23 -12.79
CA GLU A 119 -6.10 5.07 -12.73
C GLU A 119 -6.20 4.45 -11.33
N GLY A 120 -5.50 5.02 -10.35
CA GLY A 120 -5.69 4.72 -8.94
C GLY A 120 -4.97 3.47 -8.44
N VAL A 121 -3.73 3.21 -8.88
CA VAL A 121 -3.00 1.97 -8.54
C VAL A 121 -1.71 2.28 -7.81
N ILE A 122 -1.43 1.54 -6.73
CA ILE A 122 -0.10 1.46 -6.13
C ILE A 122 0.32 0.00 -6.03
N MET A 123 1.47 -0.36 -6.60
CA MET A 123 1.97 -1.74 -6.59
C MET A 123 3.29 -1.84 -5.84
N GLY A 124 3.28 -2.54 -4.70
CA GLY A 124 4.47 -2.83 -3.92
C GLY A 124 5.27 -3.97 -4.55
N MET A 125 6.56 -3.71 -4.84
CA MET A 125 7.50 -4.65 -5.44
C MET A 125 8.50 -5.16 -4.37
N ASN A 126 9.41 -4.30 -3.92
CA ASN A 126 10.31 -4.57 -2.80
C ASN A 126 9.87 -3.77 -1.58
N ARG A 127 9.75 -4.41 -0.42
CA ARG A 127 9.34 -3.75 0.83
C ARG A 127 10.20 -4.13 2.03
N GLN A 128 11.51 -4.18 1.82
CA GLN A 128 12.46 -4.51 2.88
C GLN A 128 12.55 -3.35 3.89
N SER A 129 11.86 -3.49 5.01
CA SER A 129 11.82 -2.45 6.05
C SER A 129 13.13 -2.32 6.85
N PRO A 130 13.37 -1.18 7.53
CA PRO A 130 14.50 -0.99 8.43
C PRO A 130 14.62 -2.08 9.50
N ARG A 131 13.50 -2.63 9.97
CA ARG A 131 13.49 -3.71 10.98
C ARG A 131 14.22 -4.98 10.52
N TYR A 132 14.18 -5.27 9.22
CA TYR A 132 14.85 -6.44 8.62
C TYR A 132 16.23 -6.06 8.12
N ALA A 133 16.35 -4.95 7.39
CA ALA A 133 17.62 -4.52 6.80
C ALA A 133 18.71 -4.25 7.84
N LYS A 134 18.34 -3.89 9.09
CA LYS A 134 19.30 -3.66 10.19
C LYS A 134 20.24 -4.83 10.44
N ASP A 135 19.77 -6.07 10.26
CA ASP A 135 20.53 -7.29 10.58
C ASP A 135 21.49 -7.68 9.44
N GLU A 136 21.33 -7.05 8.27
CA GLU A 136 22.20 -7.23 7.10
C GLU A 136 23.34 -6.18 7.06
N ARG A 137 23.52 -5.40 8.13
CA ARG A 137 24.59 -4.41 8.26
C ARG A 137 25.75 -4.99 9.06
N THR A 138 26.94 -4.44 8.84
CA THR A 138 28.17 -4.83 9.57
C THR A 138 28.78 -3.63 10.30
N PRO A 139 28.72 -3.57 11.65
CA PRO A 139 27.92 -4.41 12.53
C PRO A 139 26.40 -4.18 12.31
N PRO A 140 25.52 -5.06 12.80
CA PRO A 140 24.08 -4.83 12.74
C PRO A 140 23.67 -3.49 13.35
N VAL A 141 22.66 -2.84 12.78
CA VAL A 141 22.14 -1.57 13.33
C VAL A 141 21.32 -1.86 14.58
N ALA A 142 21.63 -1.14 15.67
CA ALA A 142 20.97 -1.33 16.95
C ALA A 142 19.48 -0.94 16.87
N ARG A 143 18.64 -1.58 17.68
CA ARG A 143 17.18 -1.38 17.63
C ARG A 143 16.77 0.07 17.94
N ASP A 144 17.49 0.73 18.84
CA ASP A 144 17.29 2.12 19.22
C ASP A 144 17.83 3.12 18.18
N GLN A 145 18.51 2.64 17.13
CA GLN A 145 19.00 3.41 15.99
C GLN A 145 18.12 3.25 14.74
N LEU A 146 16.97 2.57 14.84
CA LEU A 146 16.01 2.53 13.74
C LEU A 146 15.35 3.90 13.53
N PRO A 147 15.04 4.28 12.28
CA PRO A 147 14.34 5.53 12.00
C PRO A 147 12.93 5.53 12.59
N GLY A 148 12.43 6.71 12.96
CA GLY A 148 11.04 6.92 13.32
C GLY A 148 10.12 6.65 12.12
N LEU A 149 10.45 7.24 10.96
CA LEU A 149 9.79 6.96 9.69
C LEU A 149 10.36 5.63 9.14
N SER A 150 9.66 4.54 9.42
CA SER A 150 10.12 3.18 9.12
C SER A 150 9.13 2.31 8.37
N GLN A 151 7.88 2.78 8.21
CA GLN A 151 6.81 2.00 7.59
C GLN A 151 6.70 2.33 6.11
N PHE A 152 6.42 1.29 5.32
CA PHE A 152 6.14 1.46 3.90
C PHE A 152 4.91 2.36 3.66
N SER A 153 3.90 2.30 4.54
CA SER A 153 2.69 3.12 4.44
C SER A 153 2.99 4.61 4.37
N ASP A 154 3.85 5.10 5.26
CA ASP A 154 4.24 6.50 5.34
C ASP A 154 5.03 6.93 4.09
N VAL A 155 6.00 6.10 3.66
CA VAL A 155 6.82 6.39 2.47
C VAL A 155 5.95 6.41 1.21
N ALA A 156 5.09 5.39 1.04
CA ALA A 156 4.19 5.30 -0.10
C ALA A 156 3.16 6.44 -0.10
N TRP A 157 2.64 6.85 1.06
CA TRP A 157 1.72 7.99 1.17
C TRP A 157 2.38 9.28 0.72
N ILE A 158 3.56 9.60 1.24
CA ILE A 158 4.26 10.84 0.92
C ILE A 158 4.52 10.95 -0.60
N ILE A 159 4.84 9.83 -1.25
CA ILE A 159 5.05 9.81 -2.70
C ILE A 159 3.71 9.85 -3.46
N TRP A 160 2.70 9.07 -3.07
CA TRP A 160 1.35 9.12 -3.65
C TRP A 160 0.75 10.51 -3.62
N GLU A 161 0.71 11.13 -2.44
CA GLU A 161 0.15 12.46 -2.25
C GLU A 161 0.92 13.49 -3.09
N GLY A 162 2.26 13.38 -3.10
CA GLY A 162 3.12 14.25 -3.90
C GLY A 162 2.86 14.14 -5.40
N VAL A 163 2.80 12.92 -5.95
CA VAL A 163 2.54 12.66 -7.37
C VAL A 163 1.14 13.15 -7.76
N VAL A 164 0.12 12.82 -6.97
CA VAL A 164 -1.26 13.24 -7.25
C VAL A 164 -1.38 14.76 -7.23
N LYS A 165 -0.82 15.43 -6.21
CA LYS A 165 -0.86 16.91 -6.12
C LYS A 165 -0.09 17.57 -7.26
N ALA A 166 1.08 17.05 -7.64
CA ALA A 166 1.87 17.57 -8.75
C ALA A 166 1.09 17.52 -10.08
N ASN A 167 0.25 16.49 -10.25
CA ASN A 167 -0.63 16.31 -11.41
C ASN A 167 -2.04 16.90 -11.22
N ARG A 168 -2.29 17.67 -10.16
CA ARG A 168 -3.61 18.28 -9.84
C ARG A 168 -4.75 17.27 -9.76
N GLY A 169 -4.44 16.04 -9.36
CA GLY A 169 -5.38 14.94 -9.19
C GLY A 169 -6.07 14.95 -7.83
N ASP A 170 -6.89 13.93 -7.60
CA ASP A 170 -7.59 13.69 -6.34
C ASP A 170 -7.05 12.41 -5.67
N VAL A 171 -6.53 12.54 -4.46
CA VAL A 171 -5.93 11.44 -3.68
C VAL A 171 -6.94 10.33 -3.38
N LYS A 172 -8.25 10.64 -3.43
CA LYS A 172 -9.36 9.71 -3.20
C LYS A 172 -9.68 8.81 -4.40
N LYS A 173 -9.04 9.01 -5.56
CA LYS A 173 -9.19 8.15 -6.74
C LYS A 173 -8.43 6.82 -6.66
N LEU A 174 -7.87 6.48 -5.50
CA LEU A 174 -7.22 5.21 -5.27
C LEU A 174 -8.22 4.05 -5.39
N ARG A 175 -7.92 3.08 -6.25
CA ARG A 175 -8.78 1.92 -6.56
C ARG A 175 -8.15 0.60 -6.14
N TYR A 176 -6.84 0.48 -6.32
CA TYR A 176 -6.13 -0.78 -6.11
C TYR A 176 -4.82 -0.58 -5.38
N PHE A 177 -4.57 -1.43 -4.39
CA PHE A 177 -3.20 -1.78 -4.01
C PHE A 177 -2.86 -3.15 -4.59
N VAL A 178 -1.58 -3.36 -4.91
CA VAL A 178 -1.10 -4.68 -5.35
C VAL A 178 0.16 -5.02 -4.59
N SER A 179 0.24 -6.25 -4.07
CA SER A 179 1.49 -6.84 -3.58
C SER A 179 1.99 -7.81 -4.64
N LEU A 180 3.12 -7.50 -5.27
CA LEU A 180 3.69 -8.31 -6.34
C LEU A 180 4.67 -9.35 -5.81
N SER A 181 4.71 -10.52 -6.46
CA SER A 181 5.74 -11.55 -6.29
C SER A 181 6.14 -11.81 -4.83
N ILE A 182 5.16 -12.14 -4.00
CA ILE A 182 5.33 -12.31 -2.56
C ILE A 182 6.26 -13.49 -2.29
N VAL A 183 7.43 -13.22 -1.69
CA VAL A 183 8.43 -14.25 -1.36
C VAL A 183 8.50 -14.61 0.13
N ASN A 184 8.05 -13.73 1.03
CA ASN A 184 8.20 -13.98 2.47
C ASN A 184 7.33 -15.14 2.97
N LYS A 185 7.92 -15.95 3.85
CA LYS A 185 7.34 -17.23 4.32
C LYS A 185 6.04 -17.04 5.09
N GLU A 186 5.96 -15.99 5.90
CA GLU A 186 4.78 -15.71 6.73
C GLU A 186 3.53 -15.48 5.89
N THR A 187 3.62 -14.60 4.89
CA THR A 187 2.46 -14.32 4.03
C THR A 187 2.12 -15.52 3.15
N LYS A 188 3.12 -16.24 2.62
CA LYS A 188 2.89 -17.48 1.85
C LYS A 188 2.13 -18.52 2.67
N ALA A 189 2.48 -18.70 3.94
CA ALA A 189 1.81 -19.65 4.82
C ALA A 189 0.33 -19.29 5.04
N VAL A 190 0.03 -17.99 5.21
CA VAL A 190 -1.36 -17.53 5.34
C VAL A 190 -2.14 -17.69 4.03
N ILE A 191 -1.54 -17.36 2.88
CA ILE A 191 -2.14 -17.57 1.56
C ILE A 191 -2.51 -19.04 1.35
N LEU A 192 -1.57 -19.96 1.60
CA LEU A 192 -1.83 -21.41 1.42
C LEU A 192 -2.95 -21.90 2.32
N ARG A 193 -3.02 -21.39 3.57
CA ARG A 193 -4.10 -21.74 4.50
C ARG A 193 -5.45 -21.17 4.06
N ALA A 194 -5.48 -19.92 3.61
CA ALA A 194 -6.69 -19.26 3.14
C ALA A 194 -7.26 -19.92 1.87
N LEU A 195 -6.39 -20.35 0.95
CA LEU A 195 -6.80 -21.01 -0.29
C LEU A 195 -7.07 -22.51 -0.11
N ASN A 196 -6.50 -23.13 0.93
CA ASN A 196 -6.37 -24.58 1.05
C ASN A 196 -5.75 -25.25 -0.21
N ALA A 197 -4.94 -24.49 -0.95
CA ALA A 197 -4.32 -24.87 -2.21
C ALA A 197 -3.20 -23.88 -2.55
N ARG A 198 -2.43 -24.16 -3.60
CA ARG A 198 -1.58 -23.13 -4.23
C ARG A 198 -2.48 -22.13 -4.97
N PRO A 199 -2.09 -20.84 -5.05
CA PRO A 199 -2.77 -19.91 -5.94
C PRO A 199 -2.76 -20.44 -7.37
N GLY A 200 -3.79 -20.12 -8.14
CA GLY A 200 -3.81 -20.29 -9.60
C GLY A 200 -3.51 -18.97 -10.31
N LEU A 201 -3.59 -18.97 -11.64
CA LEU A 201 -3.50 -17.77 -12.47
C LEU A 201 -4.63 -16.78 -12.15
N TYR A 202 -4.43 -15.51 -12.53
CA TYR A 202 -5.47 -14.49 -12.44
C TYR A 202 -6.76 -14.97 -13.17
N PRO A 203 -7.97 -14.76 -12.61
CA PRO A 203 -8.32 -13.93 -11.44
C PRO A 203 -8.05 -14.58 -10.07
N GLY A 204 -7.60 -15.83 -10.04
CA GLY A 204 -7.35 -16.58 -8.82
C GLY A 204 -8.59 -16.72 -7.94
N VAL A 205 -8.41 -16.58 -6.62
CA VAL A 205 -9.50 -16.64 -5.64
C VAL A 205 -9.76 -15.25 -5.08
N THR A 206 -11.03 -14.87 -5.06
CA THR A 206 -11.48 -13.61 -4.45
C THR A 206 -12.03 -13.89 -3.05
N PHE A 207 -11.57 -13.14 -2.07
CA PHE A 207 -12.05 -13.16 -0.70
C PHE A 207 -12.83 -11.87 -0.42
N ASP A 208 -14.10 -12.05 -0.07
CA ASP A 208 -14.98 -10.94 0.31
C ASP A 208 -14.64 -10.41 1.70
N ARG A 209 -14.99 -9.14 1.94
CA ARG A 209 -14.74 -8.41 3.18
C ARG A 209 -15.08 -9.16 4.47
N GLN A 210 -16.13 -9.97 4.46
CA GLN A 210 -16.66 -10.65 5.64
C GLN A 210 -16.06 -12.04 5.85
N SER A 211 -15.26 -12.54 4.92
CA SER A 211 -14.64 -13.86 5.03
C SER A 211 -13.58 -13.90 6.14
N PRO A 212 -13.45 -15.01 6.89
CA PRO A 212 -12.35 -15.20 7.83
C PRO A 212 -10.98 -15.08 7.17
N GLU A 213 -10.86 -15.54 5.92
CA GLU A 213 -9.65 -15.52 5.10
C GLU A 213 -9.20 -14.10 4.78
N MET A 214 -10.14 -13.20 4.48
CA MET A 214 -9.88 -11.76 4.36
C MET A 214 -9.22 -11.22 5.63
N GLY A 215 -9.77 -11.54 6.81
CA GLY A 215 -9.23 -11.11 8.09
C GLY A 215 -7.80 -11.62 8.31
N ALA A 216 -7.55 -12.88 7.99
CA ALA A 216 -6.22 -13.48 8.08
C ALA A 216 -5.22 -12.82 7.11
N LEU A 217 -5.63 -12.58 5.86
CA LEU A 217 -4.79 -11.95 4.84
C LEU A 217 -4.49 -10.48 5.16
N LEU A 218 -5.47 -9.72 5.69
CA LEU A 218 -5.28 -8.33 6.16
C LEU A 218 -4.18 -8.22 7.23
N GLY A 219 -4.03 -9.25 8.07
CA GLY A 219 -3.00 -9.31 9.10
C GLY A 219 -1.59 -9.64 8.57
N THR A 220 -1.45 -10.00 7.29
CA THR A 220 -0.13 -10.35 6.74
C THR A 220 0.72 -9.11 6.48
N PRO A 221 2.07 -9.20 6.60
CA PRO A 221 2.96 -8.08 6.32
C PRO A 221 2.77 -7.42 4.95
N ASN A 222 2.35 -8.18 3.94
CA ASN A 222 2.16 -7.64 2.58
C ASN A 222 0.88 -6.82 2.41
N VAL A 223 -0.17 -7.09 3.20
CA VAL A 223 -1.43 -6.35 3.13
C VAL A 223 -1.47 -5.26 4.20
N GLN A 224 -0.88 -5.53 5.36
CA GLN A 224 -0.91 -4.63 6.52
C GLN A 224 -0.33 -3.25 6.21
N GLY A 225 0.75 -3.15 5.42
CA GLY A 225 1.31 -1.85 5.01
C GLY A 225 0.31 -0.99 4.23
N PHE A 226 -0.53 -1.59 3.39
CA PHE A 226 -1.57 -0.87 2.67
C PHE A 226 -2.80 -0.57 3.55
N ALA A 227 -3.13 -1.45 4.49
CA ALA A 227 -4.15 -1.15 5.49
C ALA A 227 -3.74 0.05 6.36
N TYR A 228 -2.47 0.12 6.79
CA TYR A 228 -1.94 1.27 7.51
C TYR A 228 -1.97 2.54 6.67
N PHE A 229 -1.66 2.47 5.37
CA PHE A 229 -1.79 3.62 4.46
C PHE A 229 -3.20 4.22 4.54
N LEU A 230 -4.26 3.41 4.44
CA LEU A 230 -5.63 3.92 4.54
C LEU A 230 -5.95 4.47 5.94
N ILE A 231 -5.55 3.76 7.00
CA ILE A 231 -5.86 4.11 8.38
C ILE A 231 -5.16 5.41 8.82
N GLN A 232 -3.90 5.59 8.43
CA GLN A 232 -3.05 6.70 8.88
C GLN A 232 -3.34 8.02 8.17
N HIS A 233 -4.02 7.98 7.03
CA HIS A 233 -4.27 9.12 6.15
C HIS A 233 -5.76 9.33 5.86
N LYS A 234 -6.63 8.94 6.80
CA LYS A 234 -8.08 9.11 6.70
C LYS A 234 -8.53 10.56 6.57
N GLU A 235 -7.79 11.52 7.13
CA GLU A 235 -8.10 12.94 6.99
C GLU A 235 -8.16 13.34 5.51
N GLN A 236 -7.23 12.81 4.70
CA GLN A 236 -7.15 13.09 3.28
C GLN A 236 -7.97 12.12 2.43
N LEU A 237 -7.96 10.83 2.78
CA LEU A 237 -8.61 9.77 1.99
C LEU A 237 -10.11 9.61 2.30
N GLY A 238 -10.57 10.09 3.45
CA GLY A 238 -11.83 9.67 4.05
C GLY A 238 -11.74 8.26 4.63
N ASN A 239 -12.89 7.64 4.89
CA ASN A 239 -12.98 6.30 5.48
C ASN A 239 -12.84 5.18 4.43
N MET A 240 -11.91 5.33 3.47
CA MET A 240 -11.63 4.30 2.47
C MET A 240 -11.26 2.97 3.12
N TYR A 241 -11.66 1.87 2.50
CA TYR A 241 -11.44 0.53 3.03
C TYR A 241 -11.16 -0.48 1.93
N ILE A 242 -10.45 -1.55 2.29
CA ILE A 242 -10.26 -2.70 1.40
C ILE A 242 -11.57 -3.51 1.38
N SER A 243 -12.22 -3.57 0.23
CA SER A 243 -13.53 -4.23 0.02
C SER A 243 -13.39 -5.71 -0.32
N LYS A 244 -12.33 -6.09 -1.03
CA LYS A 244 -12.06 -7.46 -1.48
C LYS A 244 -10.57 -7.67 -1.74
N LEU A 245 -10.11 -8.91 -1.57
CA LEU A 245 -8.77 -9.35 -1.92
C LEU A 245 -8.84 -10.40 -3.02
N GLN A 246 -7.98 -10.29 -4.04
CA GLN A 246 -7.79 -11.36 -5.02
C GLN A 246 -6.39 -11.93 -4.87
N VAL A 247 -6.30 -13.24 -4.72
CA VAL A 247 -5.03 -13.97 -4.56
C VAL A 247 -4.84 -14.91 -5.75
N PHE A 248 -3.71 -14.75 -6.43
CA PHE A 248 -3.31 -15.51 -7.62
C PHE A 248 -1.78 -15.58 -7.63
N HIS A 249 -1.18 -16.19 -8.65
CA HIS A 249 0.26 -16.03 -8.92
C HIS A 249 0.48 -15.28 -10.22
N GLY A 250 1.60 -14.55 -10.29
CA GLY A 250 2.03 -13.95 -11.55
C GLY A 250 2.32 -15.00 -12.61
N GLU A 251 2.13 -14.64 -13.88
CA GLU A 251 2.50 -15.42 -15.06
C GLU A 251 4.02 -15.46 -15.25
N THR A 252 4.69 -16.15 -14.32
CA THR A 252 6.14 -16.37 -14.32
C THR A 252 6.42 -17.82 -13.93
N GLU A 253 7.58 -18.35 -14.32
CA GLU A 253 7.98 -19.71 -13.94
C GLU A 253 8.04 -19.94 -12.43
N ARG A 254 8.22 -18.86 -11.65
CA ARG A 254 8.34 -18.95 -10.19
C ARG A 254 6.99 -19.00 -9.47
N GLU A 255 5.91 -18.69 -10.17
CA GLU A 255 4.53 -18.70 -9.67
C GLU A 255 4.41 -18.04 -8.29
N HIS A 256 5.12 -16.93 -8.09
CA HIS A 256 5.08 -16.23 -6.80
C HIS A 256 3.69 -15.58 -6.61
N PRO A 257 3.07 -15.73 -5.43
CA PRO A 257 1.75 -15.18 -5.18
C PRO A 257 1.73 -13.66 -5.33
N CYS A 258 0.64 -13.15 -5.89
CA CYS A 258 0.27 -11.74 -5.93
C CYS A 258 -1.04 -11.55 -5.17
N ILE A 259 -1.22 -10.37 -4.58
CA ILE A 259 -2.49 -9.99 -3.94
C ILE A 259 -2.93 -8.64 -4.50
N ILE A 260 -4.11 -8.58 -5.12
CA ILE A 260 -4.80 -7.33 -5.44
C ILE A 260 -5.77 -7.00 -4.30
N MET A 261 -5.70 -5.78 -3.80
CA MET A 261 -6.61 -5.20 -2.81
C MET A 261 -7.48 -4.17 -3.51
N HIS A 262 -8.79 -4.41 -3.58
CA HIS A 262 -9.72 -3.41 -4.09
C HIS A 262 -10.07 -2.44 -2.97
N VAL A 263 -10.01 -1.15 -3.26
CA VAL A 263 -10.25 -0.07 -2.31
C VAL A 263 -11.50 0.69 -2.74
N GLU A 264 -12.38 0.93 -1.79
CA GLU A 264 -13.63 1.65 -2.00
C GLU A 264 -13.79 2.75 -0.96
N GLN A 265 -14.49 3.81 -1.36
CA GLN A 265 -15.07 4.75 -0.41
C GLN A 265 -16.29 4.10 0.24
N PRO A 266 -16.63 4.45 1.50
CA PRO A 266 -17.95 4.15 2.02
C PRO A 266 -18.98 4.72 1.06
N SER A 267 -19.90 3.90 0.55
CA SER A 267 -21.09 4.46 -0.10
C SER A 267 -21.83 5.27 0.96
N ASP A 268 -22.21 6.51 0.66
CA ASP A 268 -23.31 7.16 1.40
C ASP A 268 -24.44 6.12 1.43
N GLN A 269 -24.83 5.66 2.62
CA GLN A 269 -25.87 4.65 2.74
C GLN A 269 -27.06 5.08 1.89
N LYS A 270 -27.43 4.23 0.93
CA LYS A 270 -28.61 4.42 0.08
C LYS A 270 -29.79 4.77 1.00
N VAL A 271 -30.39 5.92 0.78
CA VAL A 271 -31.75 6.18 1.24
C VAL A 271 -32.61 5.09 0.63
N GLU A 272 -33.05 4.12 1.44
CA GLU A 272 -34.10 3.20 1.01
C GLU A 272 -35.37 4.02 0.86
N VAL A 273 -35.72 4.31 -0.39
CA VAL A 273 -37.02 4.88 -0.74
C VAL A 273 -37.98 3.71 -0.76
N GLU A 274 -38.66 3.44 0.35
CA GLU A 274 -39.81 2.53 0.35
C GLU A 274 -40.95 3.14 -0.47
N ARG A 275 -41.27 2.49 -1.59
CA ARG A 275 -42.45 2.83 -2.38
C ARG A 275 -43.65 2.11 -1.76
N ARG A 276 -44.52 2.87 -1.10
CA ARG A 276 -45.81 2.37 -0.60
C ARG A 276 -46.91 2.73 -1.60
N ASP A 277 -47.31 1.77 -2.42
CA ASP A 277 -48.50 1.92 -3.28
C ASP A 277 -49.71 1.38 -2.50
N GLU A 278 -50.44 2.26 -1.80
CA GLU A 278 -51.74 1.92 -1.18
C GLU A 278 -52.88 2.71 -1.85
N GLY A 279 -53.80 1.98 -2.48
CA GLY A 279 -55.18 2.45 -2.75
C GLY A 279 -55.40 3.40 -3.93
N THR A 280 -56.58 3.29 -4.54
CA THR A 280 -57.04 3.88 -5.83
C THR A 280 -57.23 5.40 -5.85
N ASN A 281 -56.39 6.19 -5.17
CA ASN A 281 -56.32 7.64 -5.39
C ASN A 281 -54.89 8.15 -5.11
N ILE A 282 -54.15 8.44 -6.19
CA ILE A 282 -52.74 8.80 -6.16
C ILE A 282 -52.57 10.21 -5.55
N ILE A 283 -52.09 10.30 -4.31
CA ILE A 283 -51.47 11.51 -3.76
C ILE A 283 -50.00 11.16 -3.43
N ARG A 284 -49.06 11.82 -4.12
CA ARG A 284 -47.61 11.64 -3.90
C ARG A 284 -47.22 12.26 -2.55
N VAL A 285 -47.06 11.44 -1.52
CA VAL A 285 -46.50 11.90 -0.23
C VAL A 285 -45.09 11.35 -0.08
N HIS A 286 -44.10 12.25 0.01
CA HIS A 286 -42.71 11.92 0.30
C HIS A 286 -42.53 12.02 1.81
N THR A 287 -42.30 10.91 2.49
CA THR A 287 -41.99 10.92 3.93
C THR A 287 -40.54 10.51 4.12
N VAL A 288 -39.71 11.46 4.55
CA VAL A 288 -38.32 11.21 4.96
C VAL A 288 -38.34 10.95 6.46
N ARG A 289 -37.89 9.78 6.91
CA ARG A 289 -37.65 9.50 8.33
C ARG A 289 -36.15 9.34 8.54
N ALA A 290 -35.57 10.20 9.39
CA ALA A 290 -34.28 9.96 10.00
C ALA A 290 -34.48 8.99 11.17
N MET A 291 -33.74 7.88 11.21
CA MET A 291 -33.58 7.11 12.43
C MET A 291 -32.42 7.73 13.21
N LEU A 292 -32.73 8.21 14.43
CA LEU A 292 -31.76 8.72 15.41
C LEU A 292 -30.90 7.58 15.97
#